data_AF-A0A328YPB3-F1
#
_entry.id   AF-A0A328YPB3-F1
#
_cell.length_a   1.000
_cell.length_b   1.000
_cell.length_c   1.000
_cell.angle_alpha   90.00
_cell.angle_beta   90.00
_cell.angle_gamma   90.00
#
_symmetry.space_group_name_H-M   'P 1'
#
loop_
_entity.id
_entity.type
_entity.pdbx_description
1 polymer ?
#
loop_
_entity_poly.entity_id
_entity_poly.type
_entity_poly.pdbx_seq_one_letter_code
_entity_poly.pdbx_strand_id
1 'polypeptide(L)'
;MKDLLKNGRENKKITTRELALLTKIDQALISKFENGQRIPTELQIKVLASILEIDLNTLLVAWYKQKLLNRIDFNPQSIQAITEILNEKGITLTQSQKEVQIAAILSEIDTLKNKLSTL
;
A
#
# COMPACT_ATOMS: atom_id res chain seq x y z
N MET A 1 2.16 8.73 2.30
CA MET A 1 2.62 8.63 3.70
C MET A 1 2.85 10.01 4.30
N LYS A 2 3.71 10.85 3.72
CA LYS A 2 3.99 12.19 4.23
C LYS A 2 2.73 13.02 4.50
N ASP A 3 1.78 12.99 3.56
CA ASP A 3 0.51 13.72 3.68
C ASP A 3 -0.42 13.10 4.73
N LEU A 4 -0.38 11.77 4.90
CA LEU A 4 -1.14 11.10 5.97
C LEU A 4 -0.68 11.55 7.36
N LEU A 5 0.65 11.64 7.55
CA LEU A 5 1.22 12.10 8.82
C LEU A 5 0.89 13.58 9.07
N LYS A 6 1.11 14.44 8.07
CA LYS A 6 0.84 15.87 8.19
C LYS A 6 -0.65 16.15 8.45
N ASN A 7 -1.54 15.53 7.68
CA ASN A 7 -2.98 15.68 7.86
C ASN A 7 -3.45 15.12 9.20
N GLY A 8 -2.95 13.95 9.63
CA GLY A 8 -3.26 13.40 10.95
C GLY A 8 -2.86 14.34 12.08
N ARG A 9 -1.67 14.96 11.98
CA ARG A 9 -1.21 15.97 12.94
C ARG A 9 -2.10 17.22 12.96
N GLU A 10 -2.45 17.74 11.78
CA GLU A 10 -3.28 18.94 11.65
C GLU A 10 -4.72 18.70 12.13
N ASN A 11 -5.27 17.51 11.87
CA ASN A 11 -6.58 17.09 12.38
C ASN A 11 -6.60 16.99 13.92
N LYS A 12 -5.50 16.50 14.53
CA LYS A 12 -5.28 16.52 15.98
C LYS A 12 -5.04 17.92 16.55
N LYS A 13 -4.85 18.94 15.70
CA LYS A 13 -4.54 20.33 16.08
C LYS A 13 -3.30 20.47 16.98
N ILE A 14 -2.32 19.58 16.79
CA ILE A 14 -1.05 19.62 17.52
C ILE A 14 0.09 20.13 16.63
N THR A 15 1.06 20.77 17.26
CA THR A 15 2.28 21.25 16.63
C THR A 15 3.27 20.09 16.40
N THR A 16 4.25 20.29 15.52
CA THR A 16 5.33 19.31 15.32
C THR A 16 6.15 19.08 16.60
N ARG A 17 6.26 20.10 17.46
CA ARG A 17 6.93 20.01 18.77
C ARG A 17 6.13 19.16 19.75
N GLU A 18 4.81 19.32 19.82
CA GLU A 18 3.96 18.48 20.66
C GLU A 18 3.98 17.02 20.20
N LEU A 19 3.89 16.78 18.88
CA LEU A 19 4.00 15.43 18.34
C LEU A 19 5.37 14.80 18.67
N ALA A 20 6.46 15.57 18.63
CA ALA A 20 7.80 15.12 19.02
C ALA A 20 7.84 14.63 20.47
N LEU A 21 7.26 15.40 21.39
CA LEU A 21 7.19 15.05 22.80
C LEU A 21 6.34 13.79 23.04
N LEU A 22 5.16 13.71 22.41
CA LEU A 22 4.24 12.57 22.56
C LEU A 22 4.84 11.27 22.02
N THR A 23 5.53 11.34 20.89
CA THR A 23 6.09 10.17 20.21
C THR A 23 7.49 9.80 20.67
N LYS A 24 8.15 10.69 21.44
CA LYS A 24 9.58 10.63 21.78
C LYS A 24 10.48 10.54 20.53
N ILE A 25 10.07 11.20 19.45
CA ILE A 25 10.82 11.33 18.20
C ILE A 25 11.32 12.77 18.12
N ASP A 26 12.55 12.95 17.66
CA ASP A 26 13.10 14.29 17.40
C ASP A 26 12.19 15.12 16.45
N GLN A 27 12.00 16.39 16.77
CA GLN A 27 11.11 17.28 16.01
C GLN A 27 11.58 17.44 14.55
N ALA A 28 12.89 17.50 14.31
CA ALA A 28 13.42 17.61 12.95
C ALA A 28 13.20 16.32 12.16
N LEU A 29 13.23 15.15 12.82
CA LEU A 29 12.83 13.89 12.19
C LEU A 29 11.36 13.90 11.79
N ILE A 30 10.46 14.34 12.67
CA ILE A 30 9.02 14.47 12.33
C ILE A 30 8.83 15.39 11.12
N SER A 31 9.49 16.55 11.11
CA SER A 31 9.42 17.47 9.97
C SER A 31 9.93 16.81 8.68
N LYS A 32 11.03 16.05 8.74
CA LYS A 32 11.54 15.29 7.59
C LYS A 32 10.58 14.20 7.13
N PHE A 33 9.82 13.58 8.04
CA PHE A 33 8.80 12.58 7.70
C PHE A 33 7.60 13.21 7.00
N GLU A 34 7.08 14.33 7.52
CA GLU A 34 5.95 15.07 6.93
C GLU A 34 6.29 15.71 5.58
N ASN A 35 7.58 15.96 5.31
CA ASN A 35 8.06 16.44 4.02
C ASN A 35 8.53 15.32 3.06
N GLY A 36 8.49 14.06 3.50
CA GLY A 36 8.93 12.91 2.69
C GLY A 36 10.44 12.83 2.45
N GLN A 37 11.25 13.62 3.17
CA GLN A 37 12.71 13.62 3.07
C GLN A 37 13.36 12.44 3.81
N ARG A 38 12.64 11.83 4.74
CA ARG A 38 13.10 10.65 5.48
C ARG A 38 11.96 9.67 5.70
N ILE A 39 12.29 8.38 5.67
CA ILE A 39 11.35 7.30 5.97
C ILE A 39 11.48 6.95 7.47
N PRO A 40 10.37 6.95 8.24
CA PRO A 40 10.39 6.51 9.64
C PRO A 40 10.74 5.02 9.77
N THR A 41 11.14 4.58 10.96
CA THR A 41 11.21 3.15 11.28
C THR A 41 9.80 2.57 11.48
N GLU A 42 9.65 1.25 11.38
CA GLU A 42 8.35 0.60 11.62
C GLU A 42 7.82 0.85 13.04
N LEU A 43 8.70 0.87 14.04
CA LEU A 43 8.33 1.22 15.42
C LEU A 43 7.78 2.66 15.49
N GLN A 44 8.43 3.61 14.82
CA GLN A 44 7.95 4.99 14.74
C GLN A 44 6.61 5.09 14.01
N ILE A 45 6.38 4.29 12.95
CA ILE A 45 5.07 4.22 12.28
C ILE A 45 3.98 3.77 13.24
N LYS A 46 4.23 2.73 14.05
CA LYS A 46 3.25 2.24 15.05
C LYS A 46 2.91 3.31 16.08
N VAL A 47 3.94 4.01 16.59
CA VAL A 47 3.74 5.11 17.56
C VAL A 47 3.00 6.29 16.93
N LEU A 48 3.37 6.70 15.71
CA LEU A 48 2.73 7.79 14.99
C LEU A 48 1.26 7.46 14.67
N ALA A 49 0.96 6.25 14.22
CA ALA A 49 -0.40 5.78 13.97
C ALA A 49 -1.28 5.91 15.23
N SER A 50 -0.76 5.48 16.38
CA SER A 50 -1.47 5.55 17.65
C SER A 50 -1.74 6.99 18.10
N ILE A 51 -0.72 7.88 18.06
CA ILE A 51 -0.89 9.27 18.53
C ILE A 51 -1.77 10.09 17.59
N LEU A 52 -1.63 9.88 16.28
CA LEU A 52 -2.37 10.62 15.25
C LEU A 52 -3.73 10.00 14.92
N GLU A 53 -4.09 8.88 15.57
CA GLU A 53 -5.34 8.13 15.33
C GLU A 53 -5.55 7.76 13.86
N ILE A 54 -4.45 7.37 13.20
CA ILE A 54 -4.48 6.88 11.82
C ILE A 54 -4.54 5.35 11.88
N ASP A 55 -5.39 4.74 11.06
CA ASP A 55 -5.41 3.28 10.89
C ASP A 55 -3.99 2.77 10.56
N LEU A 56 -3.50 1.86 11.40
CA LEU A 56 -2.12 1.36 11.31
C LEU A 56 -1.87 0.68 9.96
N ASN A 57 -2.83 -0.10 9.47
CA ASN A 57 -2.69 -0.80 8.19
C ASN A 57 -2.56 0.18 7.02
N THR A 58 -3.39 1.21 7.00
CA THR A 58 -3.35 2.29 6.01
C THR A 58 -1.98 2.98 6.01
N LEU A 59 -1.45 3.30 7.20
CA LEU A 59 -0.15 3.96 7.31
C LEU A 59 1.01 3.02 6.92
N LEU A 60 0.95 1.74 7.31
CA LEU A 60 1.95 0.73 6.93
C LEU A 60 1.99 0.49 5.42
N VAL A 61 0.83 0.40 4.75
CA VAL A 61 0.78 0.28 3.28
C VAL A 61 1.46 1.48 2.63
N ALA A 62 1.15 2.69 3.09
CA ALA A 62 1.78 3.90 2.58
C ALA A 62 3.30 3.94 2.85
N TRP A 63 3.74 3.40 3.99
CA TRP A 63 5.16 3.30 4.36
C TRP A 63 5.92 2.29 3.49
N TYR A 64 5.37 1.09 3.29
CA TYR A 64 5.97 0.09 2.40
C TYR A 64 6.04 0.58 0.95
N LYS A 65 5.00 1.26 0.46
CA LYS A 65 5.02 1.89 -0.86
C LYS A 65 6.21 2.84 -1.00
N GLN A 66 6.42 3.75 -0.04
CA GLN A 66 7.55 4.67 -0.08
C GLN A 66 8.90 3.93 -0.01
N LYS A 67 9.00 2.90 0.84
CA LYS A 67 10.22 2.09 0.98
C LYS A 67 10.58 1.35 -0.32
N LEU A 68 9.58 0.85 -1.04
CA LEU A 68 9.78 0.19 -2.34
C LEU A 68 10.18 1.19 -3.42
N LEU A 69 9.48 2.33 -3.53
CA LEU A 69 9.81 3.39 -4.50
C LEU A 69 11.24 3.93 -4.33
N ASN A 70 11.77 3.93 -3.11
CA ASN A 70 13.15 4.37 -2.86
C ASN A 70 14.22 3.30 -3.12
N ARG A 71 13.82 2.04 -3.31
CA ARG A 71 14.75 0.90 -3.46
C ARG A 71 14.74 0.29 -4.84
N ILE A 72 13.62 0.42 -5.54
CA ILE A 72 13.37 -0.24 -6.82
C ILE A 72 13.00 0.84 -7.82
N ASP A 73 13.68 0.83 -8.96
CA ASP A 73 13.21 1.52 -10.16
C ASP A 73 12.15 0.64 -10.82
N PHE A 74 10.92 1.14 -10.91
CA PHE A 74 9.74 0.41 -11.40
C PHE A 74 9.70 0.34 -12.93
N ASN A 75 10.75 -0.20 -13.54
CA ASN A 75 10.84 -0.49 -14.98
C ASN A 75 10.23 -1.86 -15.33
N PRO A 76 10.03 -2.20 -16.62
CA PRO A 76 9.39 -3.45 -17.03
C PRO A 76 10.04 -4.71 -16.41
N GLN A 77 11.36 -4.77 -16.31
CA GLN A 77 12.08 -5.91 -15.74
C GLN A 77 11.82 -6.04 -14.24
N SER A 78 11.82 -4.94 -13.49
CA SER A 78 11.50 -4.95 -12.05
C SER A 78 10.05 -5.40 -11.80
N ILE A 79 9.12 -5.00 -12.66
CA ILE A 79 7.72 -5.39 -12.59
C ILE A 79 7.58 -6.90 -12.85
N GLN A 80 8.28 -7.40 -13.87
CA GLN A 80 8.34 -8.84 -14.15
C GLN A 80 8.90 -9.61 -12.94
N ALA A 81 10.03 -9.18 -12.38
CA ALA A 81 10.64 -9.83 -11.21
C ALA A 81 9.69 -9.84 -9.99
N ILE A 82 8.98 -8.73 -9.71
CA ILE A 82 7.98 -8.68 -8.64
C ILE A 82 6.82 -9.65 -8.93
N THR A 83 6.36 -9.74 -10.18
CA THR A 83 5.28 -10.64 -10.58
C THR A 83 5.67 -12.11 -10.40
N GLU A 84 6.89 -12.48 -10.79
CA GLU A 84 7.45 -13.82 -10.59
C GLU A 84 7.51 -14.18 -9.10
N ILE A 85 7.99 -13.27 -8.24
CA ILE A 85 8.01 -13.46 -6.78
C ILE A 85 6.59 -13.69 -6.22
N LEU A 86 5.58 -12.95 -6.70
CA LEU A 86 4.20 -13.12 -6.24
C LEU A 86 3.65 -14.50 -6.63
N ASN A 87 3.93 -14.94 -7.86
CA ASN A 87 3.54 -16.27 -8.34
C ASN A 87 4.21 -17.40 -7.54
N GLU A 88 5.51 -17.29 -7.25
CA GLU A 88 6.24 -18.26 -6.39
C GLU A 88 5.65 -18.36 -4.99
N LYS A 89 5.15 -17.24 -4.45
CA LYS A 89 4.49 -17.20 -3.14
C LYS A 89 3.04 -17.67 -3.18
N GLY A 90 2.52 -18.06 -4.34
CA GLY A 90 1.10 -18.42 -4.52
C GLY A 90 0.16 -17.24 -4.29
N ILE A 91 0.66 -16.01 -4.40
CA ILE A 91 -0.15 -14.79 -4.26
C ILE A 91 -0.67 -14.44 -5.64
N THR A 92 -1.88 -14.90 -5.95
CA THR A 92 -2.60 -14.43 -7.12
C THR A 92 -3.03 -12.99 -6.85
N LEU A 93 -2.46 -12.02 -7.55
CA LEU A 93 -3.10 -10.70 -7.70
C LEU A 93 -4.45 -11.00 -8.33
N THR A 94 -5.52 -11.05 -7.53
CA THR A 94 -6.86 -11.39 -8.01
C THR A 94 -7.12 -10.56 -9.23
N GLN A 95 -7.27 -11.26 -10.35
CA GLN A 95 -7.79 -10.75 -11.59
C GLN A 95 -8.90 -9.74 -11.26
N SER A 96 -8.82 -8.56 -11.88
CA SER A 96 -9.83 -7.53 -11.68
C SER A 96 -11.22 -8.14 -11.82
N GLN A 97 -12.24 -7.61 -11.12
CA GLN A 97 -13.61 -8.12 -11.23
C GLN A 97 -14.07 -8.29 -12.70
N LYS A 98 -13.49 -7.54 -13.64
CA LYS A 98 -13.71 -7.68 -15.08
C LYS A 98 -13.10 -8.95 -15.67
N GLU A 99 -11.88 -9.32 -15.31
CA GLU A 99 -11.22 -10.55 -15.80
C GLU A 99 -11.91 -11.80 -15.29
N VAL A 100 -12.36 -11.79 -14.02
CA VAL A 100 -13.19 -12.88 -13.46
C VAL A 100 -14.53 -12.99 -14.20
N GLN A 101 -15.17 -11.87 -14.53
CA GLN A 101 -16.40 -11.85 -15.33
C GLN A 101 -16.17 -12.35 -16.76
N ILE A 102 -15.06 -11.96 -17.41
CA ILE A 102 -14.71 -12.43 -18.75
C ILE A 102 -14.50 -13.95 -18.74
N ALA A 103 -13.77 -14.48 -17.76
CA ALA A 103 -13.56 -15.92 -17.63
C ALA A 103 -14.88 -16.68 -17.41
N ALA A 104 -15.79 -16.14 -16.61
CA ALA A 104 -17.12 -16.72 -16.40
C ALA A 104 -17.94 -16.75 -17.70
N ILE A 105 -17.98 -15.63 -18.45
CA ILE A 105 -18.71 -15.53 -19.72
C ILE A 105 -18.16 -16.52 -20.76
N LEU A 106 -16.83 -16.64 -20.87
CA LEU A 106 -16.20 -17.60 -21.79
C LEU A 106 -16.60 -19.04 -21.47
N SER A 107 -16.60 -19.42 -20.18
CA SER A 107 -17.02 -20.74 -19.76
C SER A 107 -18.50 -21.03 -20.12
N GLU A 108 -19.36 -20.03 -19.98
CA GLU A 108 -20.77 -20.14 -20.31
C GLU A 108 -20.97 -20.32 -21.83
N ILE A 109 -20.24 -19.55 -22.65
CA ILE A 109 -20.23 -19.71 -24.12
C ILE A 109 -19.82 -21.13 -24.52
N ASP A 110 -18.79 -21.70 -23.89
CA ASP A 110 -18.35 -23.05 -24.21
C ASP A 110 -19.40 -24.10 -23.86
N THR A 111 -20.10 -23.94 -22.72
CA THR A 111 -21.21 -24.84 -22.39
C THR A 111 -22.38 -24.76 -23.38
N LEU A 112 -22.71 -23.54 -23.84
CA LEU A 112 -23.79 -23.33 -24.81
C LEU A 112 -23.41 -23.87 -26.19
N LYS A 113 -22.15 -23.69 -26.62
CA LYS A 113 -21.63 -24.31 -27.84
C LYS A 113 -21.71 -25.83 -27.78
N ASN A 114 -21.32 -26.42 -26.66
CA ASN A 114 -21.39 -27.88 -26.49
C ASN A 114 -22.83 -28.38 -26.59
N LYS A 115 -23.80 -27.68 -25.94
CA LYS A 115 -25.23 -28.02 -26.05
C LYS A 115 -25.76 -27.92 -27.49
N LEU A 116 -25.34 -26.91 -28.24
CA LEU A 116 -25.68 -26.74 -29.66
C LEU A 116 -25.05 -27.81 -30.55
N SER A 117 -23.85 -28.29 -30.21
CA SER A 117 -23.18 -29.37 -30.96
C SER A 117 -23.75 -30.77 -30.69
N THR A 118 -24.49 -30.93 -29.59
CA THR A 118 -25.17 -32.18 -29.22
C THR A 118 -26.63 -32.24 -29.70
N LEU A 119 -27.09 -31.22 -30.42
CA LEU A 119 -28.39 -31.14 -31.10
C LEU A 119 -28.23 -31.52 -32.58
#